data_AF-A0A969UEX7-F1
#
_entry.id   AF-A0A969UEX7-F1
#
_cell.length_a   1.000
_cell.length_b   1.000
_cell.length_c   1.000
_cell.angle_alpha   90.00
_cell.angle_beta   90.00
_cell.angle_gamma   90.00
#
_symmetry.space_group_name_H-M   'P 1'
#
loop_
_entity.id
_entity.type
_entity.pdbx_description
1 polymer ?
#
loop_
_entity_poly.entity_id
_entity_poly.type
_entity_poly.pdbx_seq_one_letter_code
_entity_poly.pdbx_strand_id
1 'polypeptide(L)'
;MRLSRIYLAKGDADGALAILQKVPSDAYIAAVQELKGDIYTRQGKLKEALTAFDAALTATDLASPGRSTLQMKRDNLSGSSS
;
A
#
# COMPACT_ATOMS: atom_id res chain seq x y z
N MET A 1 9.27 -8.10 -1.78
CA MET A 1 8.41 -7.05 -2.39
C MET A 1 8.29 -7.12 -3.91
N ARG A 2 9.38 -7.29 -4.68
CA ARG A 2 9.29 -7.33 -6.16
C ARG A 2 8.33 -8.40 -6.66
N LEU A 3 8.38 -9.60 -6.07
CA LEU A 3 7.48 -10.70 -6.39
C LEU A 3 6.01 -10.34 -6.11
N SER A 4 5.68 -9.74 -4.95
CA SER A 4 4.33 -9.24 -4.66
C SER A 4 3.81 -8.28 -5.74
N ARG A 5 4.66 -7.35 -6.22
CA ARG A 5 4.26 -6.43 -7.31
C ARG A 5 3.98 -7.15 -8.63
N ILE A 6 4.71 -8.24 -8.93
CA ILE A 6 4.47 -9.07 -10.12
C ILE A 6 3.11 -9.78 -10.01
N TYR A 7 2.81 -10.37 -8.86
CA TYR A 7 1.51 -11.00 -8.62
C TYR A 7 0.36 -10.00 -8.74
N LEU A 8 0.51 -8.82 -8.14
CA LEU A 8 -0.48 -7.76 -8.24
C LEU A 8 -0.70 -7.30 -9.69
N ALA A 9 0.38 -7.14 -10.47
CA ALA A 9 0.29 -6.77 -11.88
C ALA A 9 -0.40 -7.85 -12.74
N LYS A 10 -0.35 -9.12 -12.33
CA LYS A 10 -1.10 -10.23 -12.95
C LYS A 10 -2.58 -10.29 -12.52
N GLY A 11 -3.03 -9.37 -11.65
CA GLY A 11 -4.37 -9.38 -11.08
C GLY A 11 -4.52 -10.31 -9.87
N ASP A 12 -3.46 -11.01 -9.46
CA ASP A 12 -3.48 -11.89 -8.28
C ASP A 12 -3.13 -11.10 -7.02
N ALA A 13 -4.12 -10.35 -6.53
CA ALA A 13 -3.96 -9.53 -5.33
C ALA A 13 -3.79 -10.39 -4.06
N ASP A 14 -4.39 -11.58 -4.00
CA ASP A 14 -4.29 -12.46 -2.84
C ASP A 14 -2.88 -13.08 -2.73
N GLY A 15 -2.36 -13.59 -3.85
CA GLY A 15 -0.98 -14.05 -3.96
C GLY A 15 0.02 -12.91 -3.68
N ALA A 16 -0.27 -11.69 -4.14
CA ALA A 16 0.56 -10.53 -3.82
C ALA A 16 0.64 -10.27 -2.31
N LEU A 17 -0.48 -10.35 -1.60
CA LEU A 17 -0.56 -10.15 -0.15
C LEU A 17 0.18 -11.24 0.60
N ALA A 18 -0.01 -12.51 0.23
CA ALA A 18 0.64 -13.65 0.86
C ALA A 18 2.17 -13.59 0.71
N ILE A 19 2.68 -13.17 -0.45
CA ILE A 19 4.12 -12.94 -0.64
C ILE A 19 4.60 -11.75 0.19
N LEU A 20 3.78 -10.69 0.31
CA LEU A 20 4.17 -9.48 1.03
C LEU A 20 4.26 -9.72 2.55
N GLN A 21 3.40 -10.56 3.11
CA GLN A 21 3.42 -10.93 4.53
C GLN A 21 4.70 -11.65 4.95
N LYS A 22 5.42 -12.27 4.00
CA LYS A 22 6.71 -12.92 4.25
C LYS A 22 7.90 -11.95 4.26
N VAL A 23 7.68 -10.68 3.89
CA VAL A 23 8.74 -9.67 3.86
C VAL A 23 8.93 -9.13 5.29
N PRO A 24 10.15 -9.20 5.86
CA PRO A 24 10.43 -8.60 7.16
C PRO A 24 10.23 -7.08 7.05
N SER A 25 9.39 -6.54 7.93
CA SER A 25 8.84 -5.19 7.80
C SER A 25 9.69 -4.11 8.47
N ASP A 26 10.54 -4.44 9.44
CA ASP A 26 11.17 -3.47 10.35
C ASP A 26 11.99 -2.38 9.62
N ALA A 27 12.70 -2.72 8.55
CA ALA A 27 13.49 -1.76 7.77
C ALA A 27 12.71 -1.10 6.60
N TYR A 28 11.51 -1.59 6.28
CA TYR A 28 10.78 -1.21 5.06
C TYR A 28 9.31 -0.92 5.32
N ILE A 29 8.96 -0.46 6.53
CA ILE A 29 7.58 -0.28 6.97
C ILE A 29 6.78 0.54 5.94
N ALA A 30 7.31 1.70 5.53
CA ALA A 30 6.66 2.55 4.53
C ALA A 30 6.34 1.80 3.22
N ALA A 31 7.33 1.11 2.65
CA ALA A 31 7.17 0.40 1.38
C ALA A 31 6.29 -0.86 1.48
N VAL A 32 6.31 -1.56 2.63
CA VAL A 32 5.38 -2.68 2.90
C VAL A 32 3.96 -2.15 2.93
N GLN A 33 3.73 -1.07 3.67
CA GLN A 33 2.40 -0.53 3.90
C GLN A 33 1.83 0.13 2.64
N GLU A 34 2.65 0.83 1.85
CA GLU A 34 2.23 1.34 0.53
C GLU A 34 1.75 0.21 -0.37
N LEU A 35 2.52 -0.88 -0.47
CA LEU A 35 2.13 -2.00 -1.32
C LEU A 35 0.91 -2.75 -0.79
N LYS A 36 0.73 -2.84 0.54
CA LYS A 36 -0.53 -3.33 1.14
C LYS A 36 -1.71 -2.48 0.72
N GLY A 37 -1.57 -1.15 0.75
CA GLY A 37 -2.60 -0.21 0.28
C GLY A 37 -2.99 -0.49 -1.18
N ASP A 38 -2.01 -0.57 -2.07
CA ASP A 38 -2.25 -0.88 -3.49
C ASP A 38 -2.93 -2.24 -3.70
N ILE A 39 -2.54 -3.26 -2.92
CA ILE A 39 -3.16 -4.60 -2.95
C ILE A 39 -4.62 -4.52 -2.51
N TYR A 40 -4.90 -3.87 -1.38
CA TYR A 40 -6.25 -3.76 -0.85
C TYR A 40 -7.16 -2.92 -1.76
N THR A 41 -6.63 -1.86 -2.39
CA THR A 41 -7.37 -1.12 -3.42
C THR A 41 -7.78 -2.03 -4.58
N ARG A 42 -6.89 -2.91 -5.05
CA ARG A 42 -7.21 -3.89 -6.11
C ARG A 42 -8.23 -4.93 -5.67
N GLN A 43 -8.31 -5.25 -4.37
CA GLN A 43 -9.31 -6.14 -3.80
C GLN A 43 -10.67 -5.45 -3.52
N GLY A 44 -10.78 -4.13 -3.74
CA GLY A 44 -11.96 -3.35 -3.37
C GLY A 44 -12.09 -3.10 -1.85
N LYS A 45 -11.08 -3.45 -1.07
CA LYS A 45 -11.02 -3.31 0.39
C LYS A 45 -10.56 -1.92 0.79
N LEU A 46 -11.38 -0.92 0.49
CA LEU A 46 -10.98 0.50 0.57
C LEU A 46 -10.63 0.94 2.00
N LYS A 47 -11.30 0.39 3.02
CA LYS A 47 -10.99 0.68 4.44
C LYS A 47 -9.61 0.17 4.82
N GLU A 48 -9.30 -1.09 4.50
CA GLU A 48 -7.95 -1.63 4.74
C GLU A 48 -6.88 -0.91 3.92
N ALA A 49 -7.21 -0.49 2.70
CA ALA A 49 -6.29 0.29 1.86
C ALA A 49 -5.97 1.66 2.46
N LEU A 50 -6.97 2.38 2.97
CA LEU A 50 -6.79 3.65 3.69
C LEU A 50 -5.87 3.46 4.90
N THR A 51 -6.17 2.49 5.76
CA THR A 51 -5.33 2.20 6.94
C THR A 51 -3.88 1.89 6.56
N ALA A 52 -3.65 1.14 5.48
CA ALA A 52 -2.31 0.84 5.02
C ALA A 52 -1.58 2.07 4.49
N PHE A 53 -2.25 2.94 3.71
CA PHE A 53 -1.63 4.17 3.24
C PHE A 53 -1.35 5.18 4.36
N ASP A 54 -2.21 5.29 5.36
CA ASP A 54 -1.92 6.11 6.55
C ASP A 54 -0.70 5.58 7.32
N ALA A 55 -0.61 4.26 7.53
CA ALA A 55 0.56 3.65 8.17
C ALA A 55 1.86 3.89 7.36
N ALA A 56 1.77 3.83 6.03
CA ALA A 56 2.89 4.17 5.15
C ALA A 56 3.30 5.64 5.29
N LEU A 57 2.34 6.56 5.41
CA LEU A 57 2.61 7.99 5.60
C LEU A 57 3.25 8.27 6.95
N THR A 58 2.83 7.58 8.01
CA THR A 58 3.47 7.70 9.33
C THR A 58 4.93 7.24 9.30
N ALA A 59 5.23 6.18 8.53
CA ALA A 59 6.58 5.63 8.41
C ALA A 59 7.47 6.33 7.36
N THR A 60 6.92 7.24 6.56
CA THR A 60 7.65 7.97 5.51
C THR A 60 8.10 9.34 6.04
N ASP A 61 9.37 9.70 5.85
CA ASP A 61 9.86 11.02 6.25
C ASP A 61 9.14 12.16 5.49
N LEU A 62 8.94 13.31 6.15
CA LEU A 62 8.23 14.45 5.57
C LEU A 62 8.89 15.00 4.30
N ALA A 63 10.21 14.93 4.19
CA ALA A 63 10.97 15.38 3.02
C ALA A 63 11.11 14.31 1.93
N SER A 64 10.56 13.11 2.14
CA SER A 64 10.63 12.04 1.14
C SER A 64 9.86 12.42 -0.13
N PRO A 65 10.48 12.37 -1.32
CA PRO A 65 9.81 12.72 -2.58
C PRO A 65 8.63 11.80 -2.90
N GLY A 66 8.62 10.57 -2.36
CA GLY A 66 7.51 9.63 -2.51
C GLY A 66 6.27 9.96 -1.68
N ARG A 67 6.37 10.86 -0.69
CA ARG A 67 5.30 11.15 0.26
C ARG A 67 4.07 11.75 -0.43
N SER A 68 4.25 12.67 -1.37
CA SER A 68 3.13 13.30 -2.09
C SER A 68 2.34 12.29 -2.91
N THR A 69 3.03 11.32 -3.54
CA THR A 69 2.36 10.24 -4.28
C THR A 69 1.52 9.37 -3.36
N LEU A 70 2.05 9.06 -2.17
CA LEU A 70 1.36 8.28 -1.16
C LEU A 70 0.12 9.00 -0.60
N GLN A 71 0.21 10.32 -0.38
CA GLN A 71 -0.93 11.15 0.02
C GLN A 71 -2.03 11.11 -1.04
N MET A 72 -1.69 11.27 -2.32
CA MET A 72 -2.66 11.18 -3.43
C MET A 72 -3.36 9.82 -3.48
N LYS A 73 -2.61 8.72 -3.32
CA LYS A 73 -3.19 7.36 -3.27
C LYS A 73 -4.24 7.22 -2.17
N ARG A 74 -3.95 7.73 -0.97
CA ARG A 74 -4.87 7.73 0.17
C ARG A 74 -6.09 8.62 -0.09
N ASP A 75 -5.87 9.85 -0.56
CA ASP A 75 -6.95 10.83 -0.79
C ASP A 75 -7.93 10.35 -1.87
N ASN A 76 -7.46 9.66 -2.89
CA ASN A 76 -8.30 9.02 -3.91
C ASN A 76 -9.29 8.00 -3.32
N LEU A 77 -8.99 7.40 -2.17
CA LEU A 77 -9.88 6.46 -1.50
C LEU A 77 -10.88 7.17 -0.58
N SER A 78 -10.48 8.27 0.08
CA SER A 78 -11.37 9.06 0.93
C SER A 78 -12.35 9.93 0.15
N GLY A 79 -12.00 10.31 -1.09
CA GLY A 79 -12.85 11.09 -1.99
C GLY A 79 -14.07 10.34 -2.55
N SER A 80 -14.25 9.05 -2.24
CA SER A 80 -15.39 8.25 -2.74
C SER A 80 -16.59 8.19 -1.79
N SER A 81 -16.60 9.01 -0.73
CA SER A 81 -17.77 9.20 0.16
C SER A 81 -18.38 10.58 -0.09
N SER A 82 -19.33 10.65 -1.00
CA SER A 82 -20.37 11.71 -1.05
C SER A 82 -21.73 11.03 -0.97
#